data_AF-A0A3A8KNQ3-F1
#
_entry.id   AF-A0A3A8KNQ3-F1
#
_cell.length_a   1.000
_cell.length_b   1.000
_cell.length_c   1.000
_cell.angle_alpha   90.00
_cell.angle_beta   90.00
_cell.angle_gamma   90.00
#
_symmetry.space_group_name_H-M   'P 1'
#
loop_
_entity.id
_entity.type
_entity.pdbx_description
1 polymer ?
#
loop_
_entity_poly.entity_id
_entity_poly.type
_entity_poly.pdbx_seq_one_letter_code
_entity_poly.pdbx_strand_id
1 'polypeptide(L)'
;MILYRPVGFEELLLIYRAGLKQFPPRLPEQPIFYPVLDEGYARQIARDWNAPGSGAGYVTVFEVDDEYVKSFEVRQVGAREHQELWVPAGSLGEFNAHVLGLIRLVAAYFGPDFVGSVPKAFSLRGKDANAQFEALRGIHQYNLMDFHGEITANHEAVFAHFPYWEQCASAVTPRDSESPDLLSEIRRVWERAFPAVPLGIQA
;
A
#
# COMPACT_ATOMS: atom_id res chain seq x y z
N MET A 1 -14.67 3.94 -14.49
CA MET A 1 -14.14 5.24 -14.01
C MET A 1 -12.95 4.96 -13.12
N ILE A 2 -11.87 5.72 -13.30
CA ILE A 2 -10.69 5.64 -12.42
C ILE A 2 -10.90 6.55 -11.21
N LEU A 3 -10.71 5.98 -10.02
CA LEU A 3 -10.80 6.67 -8.74
C LEU A 3 -9.56 6.39 -7.90
N TYR A 4 -9.31 7.28 -6.96
CA TYR A 4 -8.20 7.17 -6.03
C TYR A 4 -8.70 7.13 -4.60
N ARG A 5 -7.93 6.49 -3.72
CA ARG A 5 -8.19 6.56 -2.29
C ARG A 5 -6.89 6.65 -1.51
N PRO A 6 -6.68 7.74 -0.75
CA PRO A 6 -5.64 7.77 0.26
C PRO A 6 -6.03 6.85 1.42
N VAL A 7 -5.10 6.01 1.87
CA VAL A 7 -5.29 5.06 2.97
C VAL A 7 -4.12 5.11 3.95
N GLY A 8 -4.39 4.83 5.21
CA GLY A 8 -3.34 4.61 6.22
C GLY A 8 -2.77 3.20 6.17
N PHE A 9 -1.76 2.94 7.00
CA PHE A 9 -1.08 1.65 7.08
C PHE A 9 -2.02 0.46 7.37
N GLU A 10 -2.87 0.58 8.39
CA GLU A 10 -3.79 -0.50 8.78
C GLU A 10 -4.84 -0.78 7.70
N GLU A 11 -5.37 0.26 7.04
CA GLU A 11 -6.34 0.11 5.95
C GLU A 11 -5.69 -0.55 4.73
N LEU A 12 -4.43 -0.24 4.40
CA LEU A 12 -3.68 -0.92 3.35
C LEU A 12 -3.55 -2.44 3.63
N LEU A 13 -3.23 -2.83 4.86
CA LEU A 13 -3.14 -4.25 5.23
C LEU A 13 -4.49 -4.96 5.13
N LEU A 14 -5.60 -4.28 5.46
CA LEU A 14 -6.93 -4.84 5.28
C LEU A 14 -7.28 -5.05 3.80
N ILE A 15 -6.93 -4.09 2.93
CA ILE A 15 -7.09 -4.23 1.47
C ILE A 15 -6.23 -5.39 0.94
N TYR A 16 -4.99 -5.51 1.42
CA TYR A 16 -4.09 -6.62 1.09
C TYR A 16 -4.69 -7.99 1.46
N ARG A 17 -5.16 -8.15 2.71
CA ARG A 17 -5.82 -9.37 3.18
C ARG A 17 -7.09 -9.70 2.41
N ALA A 18 -7.74 -8.67 1.86
CA ALA A 18 -8.89 -8.81 1.00
C ALA A 18 -8.54 -9.08 -0.48
N GLY A 19 -7.28 -9.41 -0.77
CA GLY A 19 -6.79 -9.76 -2.10
C GLY A 19 -6.65 -8.58 -3.05
N LEU A 20 -6.56 -7.35 -2.52
CA LEU A 20 -6.54 -6.11 -3.29
C LEU A 20 -7.78 -5.88 -4.15
N LYS A 21 -8.94 -6.42 -3.78
CA LYS A 21 -10.18 -6.31 -4.56
C LYS A 21 -11.27 -5.48 -3.91
N GLN A 22 -11.13 -5.19 -2.63
CA GLN A 22 -12.17 -4.50 -1.86
C GLN A 22 -11.58 -3.67 -0.73
N PHE A 23 -12.28 -2.59 -0.41
CA PHE A 23 -12.00 -1.80 0.77
C PHE A 23 -12.70 -2.41 2.00
N PRO A 24 -12.09 -2.33 3.20
CA PRO A 24 -12.71 -2.84 4.41
C PRO A 24 -13.98 -2.05 4.77
N PRO A 25 -14.95 -2.67 5.48
CA PRO A 25 -16.09 -1.94 6.04
C PRO A 25 -15.64 -0.71 6.85
N ARG A 26 -16.42 0.37 6.76
CA ARG A 26 -16.20 1.57 7.57
C ARG A 26 -16.52 1.29 9.04
N LEU A 27 -15.85 2.02 9.93
CA LEU A 27 -16.22 2.00 11.35
C LEU A 27 -17.62 2.61 11.53
N PRO A 28 -18.40 2.22 12.56
CA PRO A 28 -19.75 2.76 12.79
C PRO A 28 -19.83 4.28 12.81
N GLU A 29 -18.79 4.94 13.31
CA GLU A 29 -18.66 6.41 13.38
C GLU A 29 -18.27 7.07 12.05
N GLN A 30 -17.98 6.28 11.00
CA GLN A 30 -17.59 6.74 9.67
C GLN A 30 -18.75 6.51 8.68
N PRO A 31 -19.71 7.44 8.56
CA PRO A 31 -20.95 7.22 7.82
C PRO A 31 -20.76 7.13 6.29
N ILE A 32 -19.61 7.59 5.79
CA ILE A 32 -19.30 7.66 4.38
C ILE A 32 -17.94 7.01 4.06
N PHE A 33 -17.91 6.35 2.91
CA PHE A 33 -16.72 6.01 2.16
C PHE A 33 -16.57 7.02 1.02
N TYR A 34 -15.40 7.64 0.91
CA TYR A 34 -15.16 8.69 -0.07
C TYR A 34 -13.89 8.42 -0.87
N PRO A 35 -14.01 7.94 -2.10
CA PRO A 35 -12.91 7.98 -3.06
C PRO A 35 -12.87 9.35 -3.75
N VAL A 36 -11.69 9.73 -4.18
CA VAL A 36 -11.43 11.01 -4.87
C VAL A 36 -11.22 10.77 -6.37
N LEU A 37 -11.53 11.79 -7.17
CA LEU A 37 -11.37 11.71 -8.63
C LEU A 37 -9.98 12.15 -9.09
N ASP A 38 -9.23 12.88 -8.26
CA ASP A 38 -7.93 13.44 -8.59
C ASP A 38 -6.79 12.77 -7.82
N GLU A 39 -5.74 12.35 -8.55
CA GLU A 39 -4.57 11.69 -7.96
C GLU A 39 -3.74 12.67 -7.12
N GLY A 40 -3.62 13.93 -7.55
CA GLY A 40 -2.88 14.97 -6.84
C GLY A 40 -3.48 15.26 -5.48
N TYR A 41 -4.81 15.33 -5.40
CA TYR A 41 -5.55 15.46 -4.15
C TYR A 41 -5.40 14.23 -3.26
N ALA A 42 -5.47 13.01 -3.82
CA ALA A 42 -5.19 11.79 -3.06
C ALA A 42 -3.76 11.78 -2.48
N ARG A 43 -2.77 12.20 -3.27
CA ARG A 43 -1.37 12.35 -2.87
C ARG A 43 -1.22 13.38 -1.75
N GLN A 44 -1.90 14.52 -1.88
CA GLN A 44 -1.92 15.54 -0.84
C GLN A 44 -2.45 14.96 0.48
N ILE A 45 -3.56 14.23 0.43
CA ILE A 45 -4.13 13.64 1.65
C ILE A 45 -3.19 12.63 2.30
N ALA A 46 -2.65 11.72 1.50
CA ALA A 46 -1.73 10.70 1.98
C ALA A 46 -0.47 11.33 2.61
N ARG A 47 0.08 12.37 2.00
CA ARG A 47 1.31 13.05 2.45
C ARG A 47 1.08 13.94 3.66
N ASP A 48 0.03 14.77 3.64
CA ASP A 48 -0.12 15.87 4.60
C ASP A 48 -0.97 15.48 5.82
N TRP A 49 -1.80 14.44 5.72
CA TRP A 49 -2.64 13.96 6.83
C TRP A 49 -2.35 12.52 7.25
N ASN A 50 -2.32 11.53 6.34
CA ASN A 50 -2.12 10.14 6.74
C ASN A 50 -0.70 9.83 7.24
N ALA A 51 0.34 10.27 6.52
CA ALA A 51 1.71 10.00 6.94
C ALA A 51 2.05 10.62 8.32
N PRO A 52 1.69 11.89 8.62
CA PRO A 52 1.91 12.45 9.95
C PRO A 52 1.00 11.85 11.02
N GLY A 53 -0.26 11.52 10.70
CA GLY A 53 -1.26 11.06 11.68
C GLY A 53 -1.22 9.56 12.00
N SER A 54 -0.81 8.73 11.05
CA SER A 54 -0.80 7.26 11.17
C SER A 54 0.55 6.62 10.84
N GLY A 55 1.61 7.40 10.72
CA GLY A 55 2.98 6.94 10.42
C GLY A 55 3.23 6.65 8.93
N ALA A 56 2.21 6.30 8.16
CA ALA A 56 2.29 6.17 6.71
C ALA A 56 0.98 6.56 6.02
N GLY A 57 1.10 7.06 4.79
CA GLY A 57 0.01 7.36 3.89
C GLY A 57 0.28 6.76 2.52
N TYR A 58 -0.70 6.03 2.00
CA TYR A 58 -0.62 5.34 0.72
C TYR A 58 -1.71 5.87 -0.20
N VAL A 59 -1.44 5.94 -1.49
CA VAL A 59 -2.46 6.27 -2.50
C VAL A 59 -2.74 5.02 -3.31
N THR A 60 -4.00 4.59 -3.27
CA THR A 60 -4.48 3.53 -4.15
C THR A 60 -5.22 4.11 -5.35
N VAL A 61 -5.13 3.40 -6.47
CA VAL A 61 -5.94 3.63 -7.67
C VAL A 61 -6.74 2.38 -7.96
N PHE A 62 -7.98 2.55 -8.40
CA PHE A 62 -8.85 1.45 -8.76
C PHE A 62 -9.86 1.91 -9.80
N GLU A 63 -10.39 0.94 -10.55
CA GLU A 63 -11.42 1.17 -11.54
C GLU A 63 -12.77 0.70 -10.99
N VAL A 64 -13.82 1.43 -11.29
CA VAL A 64 -15.21 1.07 -10.94
C VAL A 64 -16.06 1.11 -12.20
N ASP A 65 -17.05 0.24 -12.30
CA ASP A 65 -18.04 0.25 -13.38
C ASP A 65 -18.64 1.66 -13.61
N ASP A 66 -18.56 2.16 -14.85
CA ASP A 66 -18.98 3.52 -15.19
C ASP A 66 -20.48 3.75 -15.00
N GLU A 67 -21.32 2.76 -15.31
CA GLU A 67 -22.77 2.89 -15.19
C GLU A 67 -23.20 2.92 -13.73
N TYR A 68 -22.57 2.11 -12.89
CA TYR A 68 -22.77 2.15 -11.45
C TYR A 68 -22.32 3.48 -10.84
N VAL A 69 -21.11 3.94 -11.18
CA VAL A 69 -20.54 5.14 -10.55
C VAL A 69 -21.28 6.43 -10.91
N LYS A 70 -21.94 6.48 -12.08
CA LYS A 70 -22.80 7.62 -12.50
C LYS A 70 -23.97 7.88 -11.54
N SER A 71 -24.34 6.90 -10.70
CA SER A 71 -25.38 7.09 -9.69
C SER A 71 -24.95 7.97 -8.52
N PHE A 72 -23.66 8.21 -8.34
CA PHE A 72 -23.12 9.06 -7.27
C PHE A 72 -22.89 10.50 -7.73
N GLU A 73 -23.27 11.46 -6.88
CA GLU A 73 -22.99 12.88 -7.10
C GLU A 73 -21.51 13.16 -6.84
N VAL A 74 -20.83 13.78 -7.81
CA VAL A 74 -19.48 14.34 -7.62
C VAL A 74 -19.57 15.60 -6.78
N ARG A 75 -18.95 15.59 -5.61
CA ARG A 75 -18.92 16.73 -4.68
C ARG A 75 -17.56 17.40 -4.72
N GLN A 76 -17.55 18.74 -4.73
CA GLN A 76 -16.31 19.52 -4.60
C GLN A 76 -16.16 20.00 -3.15
N VAL A 77 -15.07 19.63 -2.49
CA VAL A 77 -14.76 19.97 -1.09
C VAL A 77 -13.56 20.91 -1.01
N GLY A 78 -13.77 22.16 -1.44
CA GLY A 78 -12.74 23.20 -1.45
C GLY A 78 -12.28 23.53 -2.87
N ALA A 79 -11.01 23.26 -3.18
CA ALA A 79 -10.44 23.56 -4.50
C ALA A 79 -11.12 22.75 -5.61
N ARG A 80 -10.93 23.16 -6.86
CA ARG A 80 -11.59 22.54 -8.02
C ARG A 80 -11.19 21.06 -8.16
N GLU A 81 -9.96 20.73 -7.81
CA GLU A 81 -9.38 19.39 -7.87
C GLU A 81 -9.84 18.50 -6.70
N HIS A 82 -10.44 19.08 -5.66
CA HIS A 82 -10.90 18.35 -4.48
C HIS A 82 -12.30 17.75 -4.73
N GLN A 83 -12.35 16.78 -5.63
CA GLN A 83 -13.58 16.10 -6.03
C GLN A 83 -13.68 14.71 -5.40
N GLU A 84 -14.83 14.44 -4.81
CA GLU A 84 -15.13 13.22 -4.06
C GLU A 84 -16.47 12.61 -4.50
N LEU A 85 -16.56 11.28 -4.41
CA LEU A 85 -17.85 10.60 -4.33
C LEU A 85 -18.16 10.31 -2.87
N TRP A 86 -19.41 10.46 -2.45
CA TRP A 86 -19.83 10.08 -1.09
C TRP A 86 -20.71 8.83 -1.16
N VAL A 87 -20.10 7.68 -0.87
CA VAL A 87 -20.77 6.38 -0.84
C VAL A 87 -21.19 6.10 0.61
N PRO A 88 -22.48 5.83 0.89
CA PRO A 88 -22.91 5.43 2.22
C PRO A 88 -22.14 4.21 2.71
N ALA A 89 -21.73 4.20 3.99
CA ALA A 89 -20.98 3.07 4.55
C ALA A 89 -21.71 1.72 4.39
N GLY A 90 -23.05 1.72 4.50
CA GLY A 90 -23.87 0.53 4.28
C GLY A 90 -23.88 0.01 2.84
N SER A 91 -23.57 0.85 1.86
CA SER A 91 -23.48 0.50 0.44
C SER A 91 -22.05 0.12 0.00
N LEU A 92 -21.06 0.15 0.89
CA LEU A 92 -19.67 -0.14 0.53
C LEU A 92 -19.48 -1.58 0.03
N GLY A 93 -20.27 -2.53 0.51
CA GLY A 93 -20.24 -3.91 0.01
C GLY A 93 -20.66 -4.01 -1.47
N GLU A 94 -21.71 -3.27 -1.85
CA GLU A 94 -22.15 -3.17 -3.24
C GLU A 94 -21.11 -2.42 -4.08
N PHE A 95 -20.58 -1.31 -3.57
CA PHE A 95 -19.52 -0.56 -4.26
C PHE A 95 -18.30 -1.42 -4.55
N ASN A 96 -17.85 -2.22 -3.58
CA ASN A 96 -16.75 -3.17 -3.76
C ASN A 96 -17.05 -4.23 -4.84
N ALA A 97 -18.30 -4.65 -5.01
CA ALA A 97 -18.67 -5.59 -6.07
C ALA A 97 -18.55 -4.99 -7.49
N HIS A 98 -18.55 -3.67 -7.60
CA HIS A 98 -18.35 -2.93 -8.85
C HIS A 98 -16.89 -2.49 -9.08
N VAL A 99 -15.97 -2.79 -8.16
CA VAL A 99 -14.53 -2.56 -8.37
C VAL A 99 -14.03 -3.56 -9.41
N LEU A 100 -13.39 -3.05 -10.46
CA LEU A 100 -12.83 -3.82 -11.57
C LEU A 100 -11.34 -4.05 -11.34
N GLY A 101 -10.91 -5.31 -11.45
CA GLY A 101 -9.50 -5.68 -11.33
C GLY A 101 -8.95 -5.58 -9.91
N LEU A 102 -7.74 -5.02 -9.78
CA LEU A 102 -7.05 -4.85 -8.51
C LEU A 102 -6.99 -3.37 -8.13
N ILE A 103 -7.11 -3.11 -6.83
CA ILE A 103 -6.72 -1.88 -6.16
C ILE A 103 -5.19 -1.84 -6.15
N ARG A 104 -4.59 -0.93 -6.92
CA ARG A 104 -3.14 -0.82 -7.09
C ARG A 104 -2.58 0.34 -6.28
N LEU A 105 -1.34 0.22 -5.83
CA LEU A 105 -0.63 1.30 -5.14
C LEU A 105 0.07 2.20 -6.16
N VAL A 106 -0.14 3.53 -6.09
CA VAL A 106 0.49 4.52 -7.00
C VAL A 106 1.36 5.55 -6.28
N ALA A 107 1.26 5.64 -4.94
CA ALA A 107 2.14 6.48 -4.14
C ALA A 107 2.22 5.97 -2.70
N ALA A 108 3.30 6.29 -2.01
CA ALA A 108 3.45 6.08 -0.57
C ALA A 108 4.25 7.23 0.04
N TYR A 109 3.92 7.59 1.27
CA TYR A 109 4.55 8.64 2.07
C TYR A 109 4.71 8.12 3.50
N PHE A 110 5.84 8.40 4.12
CA PHE A 110 6.19 7.86 5.43
C PHE A 110 6.57 8.99 6.37
N GLY A 111 6.01 8.97 7.57
CA GLY A 111 6.41 9.86 8.65
C GLY A 111 7.80 9.50 9.19
N PRO A 112 8.43 10.41 9.95
CA PRO A 112 9.77 10.19 10.50
C PRO A 112 9.84 8.99 11.48
N ASP A 113 8.72 8.68 12.14
CA ASP A 113 8.61 7.59 13.12
C ASP A 113 7.95 6.33 12.53
N PHE A 114 8.04 6.13 11.21
CA PHE A 114 7.47 4.95 10.58
C PHE A 114 8.19 3.66 11.04
N VAL A 115 7.49 2.86 11.84
CA VAL A 115 7.95 1.54 12.32
C VAL A 115 7.46 0.40 11.43
N GLY A 116 6.32 0.59 10.76
CA GLY A 116 5.63 -0.48 10.05
C GLY A 116 5.05 -1.55 10.95
N SER A 117 4.64 -2.67 10.36
CA SER A 117 4.24 -3.88 11.08
C SER A 117 5.46 -4.56 11.70
N VAL A 118 5.31 -5.08 12.92
CA VAL A 118 6.37 -5.82 13.62
C VAL A 118 6.00 -7.31 13.61
N PRO A 119 6.65 -8.13 12.76
CA PRO A 119 6.36 -9.56 12.68
C PRO A 119 6.54 -10.26 14.02
N LYS A 120 5.80 -11.35 14.20
CA LYS A 120 5.89 -12.20 15.40
C LYS A 120 6.64 -13.50 15.15
N ALA A 121 6.97 -13.80 13.89
CA ALA A 121 7.52 -15.07 13.45
C ALA A 121 8.93 -14.92 12.88
N PHE A 122 9.68 -16.02 12.94
CA PHE A 122 10.98 -16.21 12.30
C PHE A 122 12.00 -15.10 12.59
N SER A 123 12.94 -14.88 11.67
CA SER A 123 14.07 -13.97 11.82
C SER A 123 13.66 -12.50 11.78
N LEU A 124 12.48 -12.19 11.23
CA LEU A 124 11.91 -10.83 11.23
C LEU A 124 11.16 -10.48 12.52
N ARG A 125 11.03 -11.42 13.46
CA ARG A 125 10.33 -11.20 14.72
C ARG A 125 10.89 -10.00 15.49
N GLY A 126 9.99 -9.10 15.91
CA GLY A 126 10.33 -7.96 16.75
C GLY A 126 11.12 -6.86 16.06
N LYS A 127 11.25 -6.90 14.72
CA LYS A 127 11.98 -5.91 13.94
C LYS A 127 11.00 -4.91 13.32
N ASP A 128 11.34 -3.63 13.38
CA ASP A 128 10.68 -2.58 12.59
C ASP A 128 11.04 -2.70 11.10
N ALA A 129 10.43 -1.87 10.25
CA ALA A 129 10.65 -1.90 8.81
C ALA A 129 12.14 -1.74 8.42
N ASN A 130 12.92 -0.92 9.12
CA ASN A 130 14.35 -0.75 8.84
C ASN A 130 15.15 -2.00 9.22
N ALA A 131 14.95 -2.49 10.44
CA ALA A 131 15.62 -3.68 10.96
C ALA A 131 15.24 -4.94 10.15
N GLN A 132 14.03 -5.00 9.59
CA GLN A 132 13.62 -6.05 8.67
C GLN A 132 14.46 -6.05 7.39
N PHE A 133 14.67 -4.89 6.77
CA PHE A 133 15.46 -4.78 5.54
C PHE A 133 16.92 -5.21 5.73
N GLU A 134 17.53 -4.79 6.84
CA GLU A 134 18.89 -5.20 7.21
C GLU A 134 18.98 -6.71 7.53
N ALA A 135 17.98 -7.25 8.23
CA ALA A 135 17.91 -8.70 8.49
C ALA A 135 17.80 -9.49 7.18
N LEU A 136 16.92 -9.08 6.26
CA LEU A 136 16.77 -9.69 4.95
C LEU A 136 18.08 -9.64 4.14
N ARG A 137 18.84 -8.54 4.22
CA ARG A 137 20.17 -8.44 3.59
C ARG A 137 21.13 -9.51 4.12
N GLY A 138 21.22 -9.65 5.43
CA GLY A 138 22.07 -10.65 6.07
C GLY A 138 21.67 -12.08 5.71
N ILE A 139 20.37 -12.37 5.70
CA ILE A 139 19.85 -13.70 5.33
C ILE A 139 20.13 -14.00 3.86
N HIS A 140 19.91 -13.05 2.95
CA HIS A 140 20.17 -13.22 1.52
C HIS A 140 21.65 -13.60 1.24
N GLN A 141 22.58 -12.99 1.97
CA GLN A 141 24.02 -13.29 1.83
C GLN A 141 24.41 -14.67 2.36
N TYR A 142 23.65 -15.20 3.33
CA TYR A 142 23.97 -16.45 4.02
C TYR A 142 23.22 -17.66 3.45
N ASN A 143 21.91 -17.55 3.23
CA ASN A 143 21.05 -18.65 2.80
C ASN A 143 19.83 -18.17 2.00
N LEU A 144 19.84 -18.43 0.69
CA LEU A 144 18.75 -18.06 -0.22
C LEU A 144 17.43 -18.79 0.06
N MET A 145 17.47 -20.00 0.62
CA MET A 145 16.25 -20.74 0.97
C MET A 145 15.55 -20.10 2.17
N ASP A 146 16.33 -19.72 3.20
CA ASP A 146 15.79 -18.99 4.35
C ASP A 146 15.30 -17.60 3.92
N PHE A 147 16.02 -16.92 3.04
CA PHE A 147 15.58 -15.63 2.48
C PHE A 147 14.21 -15.75 1.82
N HIS A 148 14.03 -16.73 0.93
CA HIS A 148 12.73 -17.01 0.31
C HIS A 148 11.66 -17.33 1.35
N GLY A 149 11.99 -18.15 2.35
CA GLY A 149 11.10 -18.48 3.47
C GLY A 149 10.64 -17.24 4.23
N GLU A 150 11.53 -16.30 4.52
CA GLU A 150 11.20 -15.08 5.27
C GLU A 150 10.30 -14.14 4.47
N ILE A 151 10.53 -13.99 3.17
CA ILE A 151 9.67 -13.18 2.31
C ILE A 151 8.26 -13.74 2.25
N THR A 152 8.16 -15.05 2.05
CA THR A 152 6.86 -15.72 1.90
C THR A 152 6.11 -15.82 3.22
N ALA A 153 6.80 -16.05 4.33
CA ALA A 153 6.19 -16.13 5.66
C ALA A 153 5.74 -14.76 6.20
N ASN A 154 6.45 -13.69 5.87
CA ASN A 154 6.15 -12.33 6.34
C ASN A 154 5.60 -11.44 5.22
N HIS A 155 4.87 -12.04 4.29
CA HIS A 155 4.41 -11.40 3.05
C HIS A 155 3.59 -10.11 3.27
N GLU A 156 2.78 -10.02 4.33
CA GLU A 156 2.05 -8.79 4.67
C GLU A 156 3.00 -7.63 5.00
N ALA A 157 4.03 -7.91 5.81
CA ALA A 157 5.03 -6.92 6.18
C ALA A 157 5.87 -6.51 4.96
N VAL A 158 6.29 -7.49 4.16
CA VAL A 158 7.03 -7.23 2.91
C VAL A 158 6.20 -6.35 1.98
N PHE A 159 4.93 -6.67 1.74
CA PHE A 159 4.05 -5.87 0.88
C PHE A 159 3.96 -4.41 1.33
N ALA A 160 3.66 -4.20 2.61
CA ALA A 160 3.42 -2.86 3.14
C ALA A 160 4.69 -2.02 3.29
N HIS A 161 5.85 -2.66 3.55
CA HIS A 161 7.12 -1.97 3.75
C HIS A 161 7.93 -1.80 2.47
N PHE A 162 7.64 -2.55 1.41
CA PHE A 162 8.43 -2.47 0.18
C PHE A 162 8.53 -1.05 -0.40
N PRO A 163 7.45 -0.24 -0.49
CA PRO A 163 7.57 1.14 -0.96
C PRO A 163 8.44 2.02 -0.05
N TYR A 164 8.50 1.71 1.26
CA TYR A 164 9.41 2.41 2.19
C TYR A 164 10.86 2.07 1.87
N TRP A 165 11.17 0.79 1.68
CA TRP A 165 12.52 0.35 1.32
C TRP A 165 12.97 0.90 -0.04
N GLU A 166 12.08 0.99 -1.03
CA GLU A 166 12.37 1.65 -2.32
C GLU A 166 12.78 3.12 -2.14
N GLN A 167 12.08 3.87 -1.29
CA GLN A 167 12.40 5.28 -1.01
C GLN A 167 13.70 5.43 -0.22
N CYS A 168 13.93 4.58 0.78
CA CYS A 168 15.17 4.57 1.55
C CYS A 168 16.39 4.25 0.68
N ALA A 169 16.29 3.26 -0.21
CA ALA A 169 17.37 2.89 -1.12
C ALA A 169 17.67 4.02 -2.12
N SER A 170 16.63 4.69 -2.63
CA SER A 170 16.76 5.82 -3.57
C SER A 170 17.40 7.06 -2.93
N ALA A 171 17.31 7.22 -1.60
CA ALA A 171 17.92 8.33 -0.87
C ALA A 171 19.44 8.16 -0.65
N VAL A 172 19.99 6.96 -0.86
CA VAL A 172 21.41 6.66 -0.70
C VAL A 172 22.12 6.78 -2.04
N THR A 173 23.13 7.65 -2.14
CA THR A 173 24.00 7.76 -3.33
C THR A 173 24.63 6.40 -3.65
N PRO A 174 24.66 5.94 -4.92
CA PRO A 174 25.22 4.64 -5.25
C PRO A 174 26.69 4.58 -4.80
N ARG A 175 27.02 3.65 -3.90
CA ARG A 175 28.40 3.15 -3.82
C ARG A 175 28.51 2.03 -4.82
N ASP A 176 29.52 2.11 -5.68
CA ASP A 176 29.92 1.04 -6.59
C ASP A 176 29.91 -0.29 -5.83
N SER A 177 28.98 -1.19 -6.16
CA SER A 177 29.03 -2.57 -5.69
C SER A 177 28.35 -3.49 -6.69
N GLU A 178 29.08 -4.53 -7.10
CA GLU A 178 28.67 -5.59 -8.04
C GLU A 178 27.59 -6.53 -7.47
N SER A 179 27.08 -6.28 -6.26
CA SER A 179 26.05 -7.11 -5.62
C SER A 179 24.67 -6.80 -6.19
N PRO A 180 23.81 -7.83 -6.44
CA PRO A 180 22.44 -7.60 -6.85
C PRO A 180 21.71 -6.77 -5.78
N ASP A 181 20.99 -5.76 -6.25
CA ASP A 181 20.14 -4.93 -5.40
C ASP A 181 19.13 -5.81 -4.64
N LEU A 182 19.13 -5.70 -3.31
CA LEU A 182 18.27 -6.51 -2.44
C LEU A 182 16.79 -6.33 -2.78
N LEU A 183 16.36 -5.13 -3.20
CA LEU A 183 14.98 -4.87 -3.62
C LEU A 183 14.61 -5.69 -4.85
N SER A 184 15.53 -5.81 -5.80
CA SER A 184 15.37 -6.64 -7.00
C SER A 184 15.24 -8.13 -6.66
N GLU A 185 15.99 -8.63 -5.68
CA GLU A 185 15.87 -10.03 -5.23
C GLU A 185 14.58 -10.28 -4.43
N ILE A 186 14.16 -9.32 -3.58
CA ILE A 186 12.85 -9.37 -2.91
C ILE A 186 11.73 -9.45 -3.95
N ARG A 187 11.77 -8.60 -4.98
CA ARG A 187 10.79 -8.57 -6.07
C ARG A 187 10.75 -9.89 -6.84
N ARG A 188 11.91 -10.48 -7.15
CA ARG A 188 11.99 -11.78 -7.82
C ARG A 188 11.35 -12.90 -7.02
N VAL A 189 11.61 -12.96 -5.71
CA VAL A 189 10.97 -13.95 -4.82
C VAL A 189 9.46 -13.72 -4.79
N TRP A 190 9.05 -12.46 -4.66
CA TRP A 190 7.65 -12.05 -4.60
C TRP A 190 6.88 -12.47 -5.85
N GLU A 191 7.37 -12.15 -7.05
CA GLU A 191 6.72 -12.47 -8.33
C GLU A 191 6.49 -13.97 -8.51
N ARG A 192 7.39 -14.81 -7.97
CA ARG A 192 7.24 -16.27 -8.00
C ARG A 192 6.21 -16.77 -7.01
N ALA A 193 6.19 -16.20 -5.80
CA ALA A 193 5.31 -16.65 -4.71
C ALA A 193 3.88 -16.09 -4.83
N PHE A 194 3.74 -14.84 -5.29
CA PHE A 194 2.50 -14.07 -5.34
C PHE A 194 2.28 -13.43 -6.72
N PRO A 195 2.23 -14.21 -7.82
CA PRO A 195 2.21 -13.68 -9.19
C PRO A 195 1.00 -12.79 -9.50
N ALA A 196 -0.08 -12.90 -8.73
CA ALA A 196 -1.29 -12.10 -8.90
C ALA A 196 -1.29 -10.79 -8.08
N VAL A 197 -0.26 -10.55 -7.27
CA VAL A 197 -0.19 -9.41 -6.35
C VAL A 197 1.00 -8.54 -6.75
N PRO A 198 0.79 -7.33 -7.28
CA PRO A 198 1.91 -6.43 -7.57
C PRO A 198 2.63 -5.99 -6.29
N LEU A 199 3.96 -5.83 -6.36
CA LEU A 199 4.78 -5.33 -5.26
C LEU A 199 5.33 -3.94 -5.57
N GLY A 200 5.27 -3.04 -4.59
CA GLY A 200 5.75 -1.66 -4.72
C GLY A 200 4.81 -0.76 -5.52
N ILE A 201 5.27 0.47 -5.77
CA ILE A 201 4.50 1.48 -6.50
C ILE A 201 4.36 1.07 -7.98
N GLN A 202 3.13 1.09 -8.49
CA GLN A 202 2.78 0.80 -9.88
C GLN A 202 2.62 2.13 -10.63
N ALA A 203 3.58 2.48 -11.48
CA ALA A 203 3.51 3.66 -12.35
C ALA A 203 2.54 3.45 -13.52
#